data_AF-A0A1I5WUJ4-F1
#
_entry.id   AF-A0A1I5WUJ4-F1
#
_cell.length_a   1.000
_cell.length_b   1.000
_cell.length_c   1.000
_cell.angle_alpha   90.00
_cell.angle_beta   90.00
_cell.angle_gamma   90.00
#
_symmetry.space_group_name_H-M   'P 1'
#
loop_
_entity.id
_entity.type
_entity.pdbx_description
1 polymer ?
#
loop_
_entity_poly.entity_id
_entity_poly.type
_entity_poly.pdbx_seq_one_letter_code
_entity_poly.pdbx_strand_id
1 'polypeptide(L)'
;MQTLLLGLVAVVAIAGTATVLLIQARALRENDADSRRAHLVSECFLHRQESVVDPRRWPVPVPEIRRLAARRGYQEMPPPTAEVLAFRYQPTGDSGPIPPPAPAAEHQARRAELAGQLSTQDFAWVRPAEFGGTLDDVAGLAGRHGARILRVLGDRFDPVLLLGRRPIGSLREAVPLPAAGSRSSAGHHRARIVALVAGVVMVAALIALYVATRRAVVGWTLALAVLALMAAVVVPLVAGSPRRALTERMTRLVQEFDGRDVVTIVLRHVGVDRLVCLDVAAELGYVYSTYHNSLRTTTRWYEGWIVFVRHDRVREAGSGW
;
A
#
# COMPACT_ATOMS: atom_id res chain seq x y z
N MET A 1 2.98 -12.22 -48.88
CA MET A 1 3.58 -12.51 -47.55
C MET A 1 3.73 -11.26 -46.68
N GLN A 2 4.29 -10.16 -47.19
CA GLN A 2 4.43 -8.90 -46.42
C GLN A 2 3.10 -8.28 -45.95
N THR A 3 2.04 -8.32 -46.76
CA THR A 3 0.71 -7.79 -46.41
C THR A 3 0.06 -8.55 -45.25
N LEU A 4 0.19 -9.88 -45.21
CA LEU A 4 -0.28 -10.72 -44.11
C LEU A 4 0.48 -10.44 -42.80
N LEU A 5 1.79 -10.19 -42.90
CA LEU A 5 2.62 -9.84 -41.74
C LEU A 5 2.21 -8.49 -41.13
N LEU A 6 1.98 -7.47 -41.97
CA LEU A 6 1.51 -6.16 -41.52
C LEU A 6 0.11 -6.23 -40.88
N GLY A 7 -0.78 -7.04 -41.45
CA GLY A 7 -2.11 -7.30 -40.87
C GLY A 7 -2.02 -7.94 -39.48
N LEU A 8 -1.15 -8.94 -39.31
CA LEU A 8 -0.92 -9.60 -38.02
C LEU A 8 -0.38 -8.62 -36.97
N VAL A 9 0.61 -7.80 -37.33
CA VAL A 9 1.19 -6.79 -36.42
C VAL A 9 0.14 -5.77 -35.99
N ALA A 10 -0.69 -5.29 -36.92
CA ALA A 10 -1.77 -4.35 -36.61
C ALA A 10 -2.80 -4.96 -35.65
N VAL A 11 -3.22 -6.21 -35.89
CA VAL A 11 -4.17 -6.92 -35.00
C VAL A 11 -3.59 -7.10 -33.60
N VAL A 12 -2.32 -7.50 -33.48
CA VAL A 12 -1.64 -7.64 -32.18
C VAL A 12 -1.54 -6.30 -31.45
N ALA A 13 -1.21 -5.21 -32.17
CA ALA A 13 -1.14 -3.88 -31.58
C ALA A 13 -2.50 -3.39 -31.08
N ILE A 14 -3.57 -3.60 -31.86
CA ILE A 14 -4.94 -3.24 -31.47
C ILE A 14 -5.40 -4.06 -30.26
N ALA A 15 -5.19 -5.37 -30.28
CA ALA A 15 -5.56 -6.26 -29.18
C ALA A 15 -4.79 -5.92 -27.89
N GLY A 16 -3.49 -5.64 -28.00
CA GLY A 16 -2.67 -5.18 -26.88
C GLY A 16 -3.17 -3.86 -26.29
N THR A 17 -3.48 -2.88 -27.14
CA THR A 17 -4.00 -1.57 -26.72
C THR A 17 -5.36 -1.70 -26.03
N ALA A 18 -6.28 -2.48 -26.60
CA ALA A 18 -7.60 -2.73 -26.01
C ALA A 18 -7.50 -3.42 -24.64
N THR A 19 -6.59 -4.40 -24.50
CA THR A 19 -6.34 -5.10 -23.23
C THR A 19 -5.81 -4.13 -22.17
N VAL A 20 -4.86 -3.27 -22.53
CA VAL A 20 -4.33 -2.24 -21.63
C VAL A 20 -5.47 -1.29 -21.19
N LEU A 21 -6.29 -0.80 -22.12
CA LEU A 21 -7.42 0.08 -21.79
C LEU A 21 -8.45 -0.58 -20.86
N LEU A 22 -8.72 -1.87 -21.03
CA LEU A 22 -9.63 -2.62 -20.14
C LEU A 22 -9.05 -2.78 -18.74
N ILE A 23 -7.78 -3.14 -18.62
CA ILE A 23 -7.07 -3.22 -17.32
C ILE A 23 -7.11 -1.86 -16.63
N GLN A 24 -6.87 -0.79 -17.39
CA GLN A 24 -6.91 0.59 -16.91
C GLN A 24 -8.29 1.01 -16.42
N ALA A 25 -9.34 0.76 -17.19
CA ALA A 25 -10.71 1.07 -16.82
C ALA A 25 -11.14 0.31 -15.55
N ARG A 26 -10.74 -0.96 -15.44
CA ARG A 26 -10.98 -1.76 -14.23
C ARG A 26 -10.25 -1.19 -13.02
N ALA A 27 -8.97 -0.87 -13.15
CA ALA A 27 -8.17 -0.28 -12.08
C ALA A 27 -8.77 1.06 -11.59
N LEU A 28 -9.30 1.89 -12.49
CA LEU A 28 -9.97 3.14 -12.11
C LEU A 28 -11.24 2.89 -11.29
N ARG A 29 -12.09 1.94 -11.71
CA ARG A 29 -13.32 1.59 -10.98
C ARG A 29 -13.03 1.01 -9.60
N GLU A 30 -12.07 0.11 -9.51
CA GLU A 30 -11.63 -0.49 -8.25
C GLU A 30 -11.10 0.60 -7.30
N ASN A 31 -10.36 1.56 -7.83
CA ASN A 31 -9.77 2.60 -7.03
C ASN A 31 -10.77 3.67 -6.55
N ASP A 32 -11.76 4.02 -7.38
CA ASP A 32 -12.88 4.88 -6.95
C ASP A 32 -13.71 4.21 -5.85
N ALA A 33 -13.91 2.89 -5.94
CA ALA A 33 -14.52 2.12 -4.86
C ALA A 33 -13.65 2.18 -3.59
N ASP A 34 -12.35 1.93 -3.69
CA ASP A 34 -11.43 1.99 -2.54
C ASP A 34 -11.34 3.38 -1.90
N SER A 35 -11.46 4.44 -2.69
CA SER A 35 -11.44 5.83 -2.20
C SER A 35 -12.68 6.14 -1.37
N ARG A 36 -13.84 5.69 -1.84
CA ARG A 36 -15.10 5.79 -1.09
C ARG A 36 -15.07 4.98 0.21
N ARG A 37 -14.51 3.76 0.17
CA ARG A 37 -14.32 2.92 1.35
C ARG A 37 -13.40 3.60 2.37
N ALA A 38 -12.27 4.14 1.92
CA ALA A 38 -11.31 4.83 2.78
C ALA A 38 -11.91 6.08 3.43
N HIS A 39 -12.66 6.86 2.66
CA HIS A 39 -13.36 8.04 3.15
C HIS A 39 -14.38 7.66 4.24
N LEU A 40 -15.24 6.67 3.96
CA LEU A 40 -16.20 6.12 4.93
C LEU A 40 -15.50 5.65 6.22
N VAL A 41 -14.40 4.90 6.11
CA VAL A 41 -13.65 4.43 7.28
C VAL A 41 -13.08 5.60 8.08
N SER A 42 -12.47 6.57 7.40
CA SER A 42 -11.87 7.73 8.07
C SER A 42 -12.90 8.58 8.81
N GLU A 43 -14.10 8.73 8.24
CA GLU A 43 -15.12 9.62 8.80
C GLU A 43 -15.96 8.92 9.87
N CYS A 44 -16.36 7.67 9.62
CA CYS A 44 -17.31 6.97 10.47
C CYS A 44 -16.66 6.03 11.49
N PHE A 45 -15.53 5.39 11.17
CA PHE A 45 -15.00 4.26 11.96
C PHE A 45 -13.64 4.53 12.61
N LEU A 46 -13.05 5.71 12.42
CA LEU A 46 -11.74 6.02 12.97
C LEU A 46 -11.88 6.64 14.37
N HIS A 47 -11.35 5.96 15.39
CA HIS A 47 -11.32 6.38 16.80
C HIS A 47 -12.68 6.70 17.46
N ARG A 48 -13.80 6.18 16.93
CA ARG A 48 -15.13 6.36 17.55
C ARG A 48 -15.52 5.12 18.34
N GLN A 49 -16.07 5.30 19.54
CA GLN A 49 -16.63 4.18 20.30
C GLN A 49 -17.95 3.70 19.68
N GLU A 50 -18.72 4.62 19.13
CA GLU A 50 -19.97 4.34 18.44
C GLU A 50 -20.02 5.12 17.12
N SER A 51 -20.59 4.49 16.10
CA SER A 51 -20.69 5.04 14.76
C SER A 51 -22.10 4.83 14.24
N VAL A 52 -22.71 5.92 13.78
CA VAL A 52 -24.00 5.88 13.08
C VAL A 52 -23.74 6.27 11.64
N VAL A 53 -24.09 5.38 10.72
CA VAL A 53 -23.85 5.54 9.29
C VAL A 53 -25.20 5.54 8.58
N ASP A 54 -25.50 6.63 7.89
CA ASP A 54 -26.63 6.73 6.97
C ASP A 54 -26.20 6.18 5.59
N PRO A 55 -26.70 5.00 5.17
CA PRO A 55 -26.30 4.40 3.90
C PRO A 55 -26.68 5.25 2.67
N ARG A 56 -27.61 6.20 2.79
CA ARG A 56 -28.00 7.07 1.67
C ARG A 56 -26.96 8.15 1.37
N ARG A 57 -26.17 8.55 2.37
CA ARG A 57 -25.05 9.50 2.19
C ARG A 57 -23.83 8.87 1.54
N TRP A 58 -23.72 7.54 1.61
CA TRP A 58 -22.54 6.82 1.18
C TRP A 58 -22.84 5.99 -0.07
N PRO A 59 -22.15 6.22 -1.19
CA PRO A 59 -22.26 5.39 -2.39
C PRO A 59 -21.49 4.06 -2.22
N VAL A 60 -21.74 3.36 -1.11
CA VAL A 60 -21.15 2.08 -0.72
C VAL A 60 -22.30 1.13 -0.32
N PRO A 61 -22.41 -0.07 -0.90
CA PRO A 61 -23.46 -1.02 -0.55
C PRO A 61 -23.49 -1.36 0.95
N VAL A 62 -24.68 -1.48 1.54
CA VAL A 62 -24.85 -1.83 2.97
C VAL A 62 -24.07 -3.08 3.40
N PRO A 63 -24.05 -4.20 2.64
CA PRO A 63 -23.24 -5.37 3.01
C PRO A 63 -21.74 -5.06 3.11
N GLU A 64 -21.27 -4.11 2.30
CA GLU A 64 -19.88 -3.67 2.32
C GLU A 64 -19.58 -2.74 3.49
N ILE A 65 -20.50 -1.84 3.85
CA ILE A 65 -20.39 -1.02 5.08
C ILE A 65 -20.27 -1.94 6.30
N ARG A 66 -21.13 -2.95 6.42
CA ARG A 66 -21.08 -3.96 7.49
C ARG A 66 -19.76 -4.72 7.50
N ARG A 67 -19.26 -5.14 6.34
CA ARG A 67 -17.96 -5.81 6.22
C ARG A 67 -16.81 -4.89 6.65
N LEU A 68 -16.81 -3.63 6.28
CA LEU A 68 -15.80 -2.65 6.69
C LEU A 68 -15.84 -2.38 8.18
N ALA A 69 -17.04 -2.19 8.75
CA ALA A 69 -17.26 -2.06 10.19
C ALA A 69 -16.70 -3.29 10.92
N ALA A 70 -17.07 -4.49 10.49
CA ALA A 70 -16.59 -5.74 11.06
C ALA A 70 -15.06 -5.86 10.99
N ARG A 71 -14.43 -5.54 9.86
CA ARG A 71 -12.95 -5.49 9.68
C ARG A 71 -12.26 -4.50 10.62
N ARG A 72 -12.98 -3.45 11.04
CA ARG A 72 -12.48 -2.46 12.01
C ARG A 72 -12.82 -2.80 13.46
N GLY A 73 -13.36 -4.00 13.72
CA GLY A 73 -13.72 -4.42 15.07
C GLY A 73 -15.01 -3.78 15.58
N TYR A 74 -15.88 -3.32 14.68
CA TYR A 74 -17.21 -2.85 15.06
C TYR A 74 -18.24 -3.97 14.94
N GLN A 75 -19.14 -4.03 15.93
CA GLN A 75 -20.32 -4.87 15.90
C GLN A 75 -21.55 -4.02 15.59
N GLU A 76 -22.43 -4.50 14.71
CA GLU A 76 -23.71 -3.86 14.42
C GLU A 76 -24.61 -3.94 15.66
N MET A 77 -25.19 -2.80 16.02
CA MET A 77 -26.16 -2.66 17.10
C MET A 77 -27.57 -2.51 16.53
N PRO A 78 -28.62 -2.79 17.32
CA PRO A 78 -29.98 -2.41 16.96
C PRO A 78 -30.00 -0.93 16.57
N PRO A 79 -30.43 -0.59 15.34
CA PRO A 79 -30.32 0.77 14.87
C PRO A 79 -31.35 1.66 15.56
N PRO A 80 -31.02 2.93 15.86
CA PRO A 80 -31.96 3.86 16.48
C PRO A 80 -33.17 4.18 15.58
N THR A 81 -32.99 4.06 14.25
CA THR A 81 -34.07 4.18 13.25
C THR A 81 -33.86 3.16 12.14
N ALA A 82 -34.93 2.76 11.44
CA ALA A 82 -34.86 1.75 10.38
C ALA A 82 -33.97 2.14 9.18
N GLU A 83 -33.60 3.42 9.05
CA GLU A 83 -32.88 3.95 7.90
C GLU A 83 -31.37 4.08 8.12
N VAL A 84 -30.88 3.93 9.35
CA VAL A 84 -29.46 4.10 9.70
C VAL A 84 -28.86 2.81 10.22
N LEU A 85 -27.56 2.65 10.03
CA LEU A 85 -26.79 1.56 10.63
C LEU A 85 -26.06 2.10 11.86
N ALA A 86 -26.20 1.41 12.99
CA ALA A 86 -25.46 1.73 14.20
C ALA A 86 -24.42 0.65 14.48
N PHE A 87 -23.23 1.08 14.86
CA PHE A 87 -22.10 0.23 15.13
C PHE A 87 -21.43 0.64 16.43
N ARG A 88 -21.02 -0.33 17.25
CA ARG A 88 -20.19 -0.08 18.43
C ARG A 88 -18.86 -0.77 18.27
N TYR A 89 -17.79 -0.04 18.59
CA TYR A 89 -16.47 -0.60 18.64
C TYR A 89 -16.41 -1.61 19.78
N GLN A 90 -16.25 -2.89 19.41
CA GLN A 90 -16.05 -3.95 20.36
C GLN A 90 -14.81 -4.70 19.88
N PRO A 91 -13.63 -4.42 20.44
CA PRO A 91 -12.42 -5.15 20.10
C PRO A 91 -12.62 -6.59 20.59
N THR A 92 -13.27 -7.42 19.77
CA THR A 92 -13.47 -8.82 20.08
C THR A 92 -12.07 -9.42 20.12
N GLY A 93 -11.67 -9.92 21.29
CA GLY A 93 -10.42 -10.67 21.46
C GLY A 93 -10.36 -11.96 20.66
N ASP A 94 -11.45 -12.33 19.98
CA ASP A 94 -11.46 -13.44 19.03
C ASP A 94 -10.56 -13.12 17.85
N SER A 95 -9.47 -13.88 17.83
CA SER A 95 -8.47 -13.96 16.79
C SER A 95 -9.18 -14.10 15.45
N GLY A 96 -8.88 -13.21 14.51
CA GLY A 96 -9.33 -13.32 13.13
C GLY A 96 -8.96 -14.67 12.50
N PRO A 97 -9.51 -15.01 11.32
CA PRO A 97 -9.18 -16.25 10.63
C PRO A 97 -7.66 -16.40 10.52
N ILE A 98 -7.15 -17.55 10.98
CA ILE A 98 -5.73 -17.87 10.91
C ILE A 98 -5.36 -17.89 9.41
N PRO A 99 -4.33 -17.13 8.98
CA PRO A 99 -3.89 -17.15 7.59
C PRO A 99 -3.46 -18.57 7.20
N PRO A 100 -3.56 -18.93 5.90
CA PRO A 100 -3.22 -20.27 5.44
C PRO A 100 -1.79 -20.63 5.86
N PRO A 101 -1.53 -21.89 6.24
CA PRO A 101 -0.25 -22.29 6.81
C PRO A 101 0.86 -22.14 5.76
N ALA A 102 1.73 -21.15 5.94
CA ALA A 102 3.07 -21.20 5.34
C ALA A 102 3.86 -22.38 5.96
N PRO A 103 4.91 -22.88 5.30
CA PRO A 103 5.67 -24.02 5.80
C PRO A 103 6.21 -23.72 7.21
N ALA A 104 6.01 -24.67 8.14
CA ALA A 104 6.31 -24.48 9.57
C ALA A 104 7.74 -23.96 9.86
N ALA A 105 8.71 -24.34 9.02
CA ALA A 105 10.10 -23.90 9.13
C ALA A 105 10.28 -22.40 8.87
N GLU A 106 9.54 -21.81 7.91
CA GLU A 106 9.64 -20.37 7.61
C GLU A 106 9.05 -19.54 8.76
N HIS A 107 7.92 -19.98 9.31
CA HIS A 107 7.34 -19.33 10.49
C HIS A 107 8.27 -19.40 11.70
N GLN A 108 8.95 -20.53 11.92
CA GLN A 108 9.89 -20.67 13.02
C GLN A 108 11.12 -19.75 12.84
N ALA A 109 11.67 -19.66 11.62
CA ALA A 109 12.77 -18.75 11.31
C ALA A 109 12.38 -17.28 11.57
N ARG A 110 11.19 -16.86 11.13
CA ARG A 110 10.69 -15.50 11.38
C ARG A 110 10.43 -15.24 12.86
N ARG A 111 9.89 -16.21 13.61
CA ARG A 111 9.72 -16.09 15.07
C ARG A 111 11.07 -15.89 15.79
N ALA A 112 12.11 -16.61 15.36
CA ALA A 112 13.46 -16.43 15.89
C ALA A 112 14.05 -15.06 15.51
N GLU A 113 13.81 -14.59 14.28
CA GLU A 113 14.20 -13.24 13.85
C GLU A 113 13.52 -12.16 14.70
N LEU A 114 12.20 -12.26 14.94
CA LEU A 114 11.46 -11.33 15.78
C LEU A 114 11.98 -11.35 17.22
N ALA A 115 12.27 -12.52 17.79
CA ALA A 115 12.87 -12.63 19.11
C ALA A 115 14.23 -11.90 19.18
N GLY A 116 15.07 -12.03 18.15
CA GLY A 116 16.33 -11.30 18.03
C GLY A 116 16.15 -9.78 17.84
N GLN A 117 15.12 -9.36 17.11
CA GLN A 117 14.78 -7.95 16.96
C GLN A 117 14.33 -7.35 18.29
N LEU A 118 13.47 -8.04 19.05
CA LEU A 118 12.98 -7.58 20.35
C LEU A 118 14.07 -7.55 21.44
N SER A 119 15.12 -8.37 21.32
CA SER A 119 16.25 -8.31 22.24
C SER A 119 17.19 -7.13 21.94
N THR A 120 17.27 -6.69 20.69
CA THR A 120 18.23 -5.67 20.22
C THR A 120 17.61 -4.28 20.08
N GLN A 121 16.32 -4.19 19.72
CA GLN A 121 15.62 -2.94 19.40
C GLN A 121 14.55 -2.64 20.45
N ASP A 122 14.34 -1.35 20.74
CA ASP A 122 13.29 -0.90 21.65
C ASP A 122 11.88 -1.13 21.09
N PHE A 123 11.76 -1.08 19.76
CA PHE A 123 10.51 -1.14 19.02
C PHE A 123 10.64 -2.03 17.78
N ALA A 124 9.58 -2.77 17.47
CA ALA A 124 9.50 -3.61 16.28
C ALA A 124 8.11 -3.55 15.65
N TRP A 125 8.04 -3.48 14.32
CA TRP A 125 6.80 -3.55 13.56
C TRP A 125 6.57 -4.95 13.03
N VAL A 126 5.39 -5.51 13.27
CA VAL A 126 5.09 -6.91 12.97
C VAL A 126 3.69 -7.09 12.41
N ARG A 127 3.52 -8.06 11.50
CA ARG A 127 2.20 -8.60 11.13
C ARG A 127 2.08 -10.03 11.65
N PRO A 128 1.05 -10.41 12.41
CA PRO A 128 0.87 -11.79 12.87
C PRO A 128 0.89 -12.82 11.74
N ALA A 129 0.32 -12.45 10.59
CA ALA A 129 0.30 -13.29 9.39
C ALA A 129 1.69 -13.63 8.86
N GLU A 130 2.70 -12.80 9.12
CA GLU A 130 4.07 -13.09 8.73
C GLU A 130 4.69 -14.23 9.56
N PHE A 131 4.12 -14.59 10.72
CA PHE A 131 4.64 -15.61 11.64
C PHE A 131 3.71 -16.82 11.79
N GLY A 132 2.66 -16.89 10.96
CA GLY A 132 1.62 -17.91 11.05
C GLY A 132 0.98 -17.98 12.43
N GLY A 133 0.82 -16.83 13.08
CA GLY A 133 0.31 -16.73 14.44
C GLY A 133 -0.87 -15.79 14.54
N THR A 134 -1.59 -15.90 15.64
CA THR A 134 -2.62 -14.95 16.07
C THR A 134 -2.01 -13.74 16.75
N LEU A 135 -2.83 -12.74 17.06
CA LEU A 135 -2.41 -11.59 17.87
C LEU A 135 -1.91 -12.03 19.25
N ASP A 136 -2.56 -13.03 19.85
CA ASP A 136 -2.19 -13.57 21.16
C ASP A 136 -0.84 -14.30 21.12
N ASP A 137 -0.54 -15.02 20.03
CA ASP A 137 0.77 -15.65 19.84
C ASP A 137 1.90 -14.61 19.81
N VAL A 138 1.67 -13.51 19.08
CA VAL A 138 2.63 -12.39 19.02
C VAL A 138 2.74 -11.71 20.38
N ALA A 139 1.63 -11.49 21.08
CA ALA A 139 1.63 -10.90 22.42
C ALA A 139 2.41 -11.76 23.42
N GLY A 140 2.19 -13.08 23.42
CA GLY A 140 2.89 -14.04 24.27
C GLY A 140 4.38 -14.16 23.94
N LEU A 141 4.75 -14.07 22.66
CA LEU A 141 6.16 -13.98 22.26
C LEU A 141 6.79 -12.66 22.72
N ALA A 142 6.13 -11.53 22.50
CA ALA A 142 6.61 -10.22 22.94
C ALA A 142 6.82 -10.18 24.47
N GLY A 143 5.85 -10.69 25.23
CA GLY A 143 5.90 -10.73 26.70
C GLY A 143 7.11 -11.51 27.24
N ARG A 144 7.49 -12.63 26.59
CA ARG A 144 8.70 -13.40 26.94
C ARG A 144 9.99 -12.60 26.78
N HIS A 145 10.00 -11.58 25.93
CA HIS A 145 11.13 -10.68 25.70
C HIS A 145 10.96 -9.31 26.39
N GLY A 146 10.01 -9.19 27.33
CA GLY A 146 9.76 -7.93 28.06
C GLY A 146 9.19 -6.81 27.19
N ALA A 147 8.66 -7.14 26.02
CA ALA A 147 7.96 -6.22 25.13
C ALA A 147 6.44 -6.41 25.25
N ARG A 148 5.68 -5.41 24.84
CA ARG A 148 4.21 -5.44 24.78
C ARG A 148 3.73 -4.82 23.48
N ILE A 149 2.48 -5.12 23.12
CA ILE A 149 1.80 -4.44 22.01
C ILE A 149 1.50 -3.01 22.46
N LEU A 150 2.09 -2.04 21.76
CA LEU A 150 1.87 -0.61 21.99
C LEU A 150 0.73 -0.08 21.11
N ARG A 151 0.64 -0.54 19.86
CA ARG A 151 -0.40 -0.14 18.89
C ARG A 151 -0.81 -1.30 18.01
N VAL A 152 -2.07 -1.26 17.57
CA VAL A 152 -2.68 -2.17 16.60
C VAL A 152 -3.26 -1.29 15.50
N LEU A 153 -2.77 -1.45 14.27
CA LEU A 153 -3.12 -0.61 13.13
C LEU A 153 -3.65 -1.47 11.97
N GLY A 154 -4.57 -0.94 11.17
CA GLY A 154 -5.07 -1.57 9.96
C GLY A 154 -6.28 -2.49 10.15
N ASP A 155 -6.33 -3.56 9.36
CA ASP A 155 -7.43 -4.53 9.42
C ASP A 155 -7.31 -5.43 10.64
N ARG A 156 -8.41 -5.72 11.36
CA ARG A 156 -8.40 -6.70 12.46
C ARG A 156 -7.94 -8.09 12.03
N PHE A 157 -8.11 -8.43 10.75
CA PHE A 157 -7.76 -9.76 10.21
C PHE A 157 -6.29 -9.86 9.74
N ASP A 158 -5.64 -8.74 9.45
CA ASP A 158 -4.21 -8.65 9.15
C ASP A 158 -3.63 -7.36 9.77
N PRO A 159 -3.60 -7.27 11.12
CA PRO A 159 -3.19 -6.04 11.78
C PRO A 159 -1.67 -5.87 11.70
N VAL A 160 -1.24 -4.62 11.62
CA VAL A 160 0.15 -4.22 11.86
C VAL A 160 0.29 -3.83 13.33
N LEU A 161 1.14 -4.55 14.04
CA LEU A 161 1.42 -4.37 15.46
C LEU A 161 2.70 -3.57 15.63
N LEU A 162 2.67 -2.60 16.53
CA LEU A 162 3.87 -1.99 17.09
C LEU A 162 4.15 -2.65 18.43
N LEU A 163 5.29 -3.33 18.53
CA LEU A 163 5.79 -3.90 19.77
C LEU A 163 6.82 -2.95 20.38
N GLY A 164 6.89 -2.89 21.70
CA GLY A 164 7.99 -2.21 22.37
C GLY A 164 8.08 -2.46 23.87
N ARG A 165 9.24 -2.14 24.43
CA ARG A 165 9.56 -2.38 25.86
C ARG A 165 9.21 -1.21 26.77
N ARG A 166 9.07 -0.02 26.20
CA ARG A 166 8.67 1.22 26.89
C ARG A 166 7.38 1.80 26.32
N PRO A 167 6.55 2.48 27.12
CA PRO A 167 5.43 3.25 26.59
C PRO A 167 5.93 4.35 25.64
N ILE A 168 5.08 4.72 24.69
CA ILE A 168 5.28 5.87 23.78
C ILE A 168 4.07 6.77 23.83
N GLY A 169 4.31 8.09 23.76
CA GLY A 169 3.24 9.09 23.62
C GLY A 169 2.76 9.21 22.18
N SER A 170 3.68 9.08 21.21
CA SER A 170 3.40 9.18 19.77
C SER A 170 4.17 8.16 18.95
N LEU A 171 3.65 7.76 17.78
CA LEU A 171 4.37 6.92 16.81
C LEU A 171 5.72 7.49 16.40
N ARG A 172 5.91 8.81 16.49
CA ARG A 172 7.19 9.46 16.18
C ARG A 172 8.33 8.97 17.07
N GLU A 173 8.03 8.60 18.32
CA GLU A 173 9.03 8.09 19.27
C GLU A 173 9.51 6.68 18.95
N ALA A 174 8.72 5.93 18.18
CA ALA A 174 9.03 4.55 17.79
C ALA A 174 9.86 4.46 16.50
N VAL A 175 10.20 5.59 15.89
CA VAL A 175 10.87 5.66 14.60
C VAL A 175 12.19 6.43 14.75
N PRO A 176 13.32 5.91 14.23
CA PRO A 176 14.57 6.65 14.27
C PRO A 176 14.41 7.98 13.53
N LEU A 177 14.98 9.04 14.12
CA LEU A 177 15.06 10.33 13.46
C LEU A 177 15.75 10.17 12.11
N PRO A 178 15.23 10.78 11.03
CA PRO A 178 15.87 10.68 9.73
C PRO A 178 17.30 11.24 9.82
N ALA A 179 18.30 10.48 9.38
CA ALA A 179 19.63 11.02 9.17
C ALA A 179 19.52 12.22 8.22
N ALA A 180 20.13 13.35 8.60
CA ALA A 180 20.13 14.57 7.80
C ALA A 180 20.62 14.23 6.38
N GLY A 181 19.75 14.36 5.38
CA GLY A 181 20.08 14.09 3.96
C GLY A 181 19.32 12.93 3.32
N SER A 182 18.55 12.13 4.05
CA SER A 182 17.65 11.10 3.46
C SER A 182 16.38 11.73 2.87
N ARG A 183 16.53 12.73 2.00
CA ARG A 183 15.42 13.32 1.24
C ARG A 183 15.55 12.91 -0.21
N SER A 184 15.00 11.74 -0.52
CA SER A 184 14.06 11.52 -1.63
C SER A 184 14.14 10.09 -2.19
N SER A 185 13.01 9.38 -2.17
CA SER A 185 12.76 8.31 -3.16
C SER A 185 12.80 8.81 -4.59
N ALA A 186 12.69 10.13 -4.80
CA ALA A 186 12.73 10.73 -6.12
C ALA A 186 14.05 10.42 -6.86
N GLY A 187 15.18 10.32 -6.15
CA GLY A 187 16.47 9.92 -6.75
C GLY A 187 16.45 8.50 -7.32
N HIS A 188 15.96 7.53 -6.55
CA HIS A 188 15.85 6.14 -7.00
C HIS A 188 14.85 5.96 -8.14
N HIS A 189 13.74 6.71 -8.13
CA HIS A 189 12.77 6.68 -9.22
C HIS A 189 13.27 7.35 -10.49
N ARG A 190 13.98 8.49 -10.38
CA ARG A 190 14.64 9.11 -11.53
C ARG A 190 15.65 8.14 -12.15
N ALA A 191 16.46 7.45 -11.35
CA ALA A 191 17.40 6.45 -11.86
C ALA A 191 16.70 5.30 -12.61
N ARG A 192 15.56 4.81 -12.11
CA ARG A 192 14.76 3.78 -12.78
C ARG A 192 14.14 4.26 -14.09
N ILE A 193 13.61 5.49 -14.12
CA ILE A 193 13.05 6.09 -15.34
C ILE A 193 14.15 6.28 -16.39
N VAL A 194 15.32 6.80 -15.99
CA VAL A 194 16.48 6.96 -16.87
C VAL A 194 16.93 5.61 -17.45
N ALA A 195 17.01 4.57 -16.62
CA ALA A 195 17.36 3.23 -17.09
C ALA A 195 16.33 2.66 -18.08
N LEU A 196 15.04 2.89 -17.85
CA LEU A 196 13.97 2.42 -18.74
C LEU A 196 13.99 3.17 -20.07
N VAL A 197 14.15 4.49 -20.05
CA VAL A 197 14.27 5.32 -21.27
C VAL A 197 15.50 4.92 -22.07
N ALA A 198 16.65 4.73 -21.41
CA ALA A 198 17.87 4.25 -22.05
C ALA A 198 17.67 2.87 -22.71
N GLY A 199 16.96 1.96 -22.04
CA GLY A 199 16.60 0.65 -22.60
C GLY A 199 15.74 0.77 -23.86
N VAL A 200 14.69 1.60 -23.85
CA VAL A 200 13.83 1.83 -25.02
C VAL A 200 14.61 2.44 -26.19
N VAL A 201 15.46 3.43 -25.92
CA VAL A 201 16.30 4.06 -26.96
C VAL A 201 17.27 3.05 -27.58
N MET A 202 17.88 2.19 -26.75
CA MET A 202 18.76 1.12 -27.22
C MET A 202 18.02 0.12 -28.12
N VAL A 203 16.79 -0.28 -27.75
CA VAL A 203 15.95 -1.17 -28.58
C VAL A 203 15.64 -0.53 -29.93
N ALA A 204 15.24 0.75 -29.94
CA ALA A 204 14.93 1.48 -31.17
C ALA A 204 16.16 1.59 -32.09
N ALA A 205 17.34 1.86 -31.53
CA ALA A 205 18.60 1.92 -32.28
C ALA A 205 18.96 0.55 -32.90
N LEU A 206 18.73 -0.55 -32.16
CA LEU A 206 19.02 -1.90 -32.65
C LEU A 206 18.02 -2.36 -33.73
N ILE A 207 16.75 -1.96 -33.64
CA ILE A 207 15.77 -2.17 -34.72
C ILE A 207 16.18 -1.40 -35.97
N ALA A 208 16.62 -0.14 -35.84
CA ALA A 208 17.12 0.64 -36.98
C ALA A 208 18.36 -0.01 -37.63
N LEU A 209 19.28 -0.54 -36.81
CA LEU A 209 20.46 -1.28 -37.28
C LEU A 209 20.09 -2.58 -38.00
N TYR A 210 19.06 -3.29 -37.52
CA TYR A 210 18.54 -4.49 -38.18
C TYR A 210 17.95 -4.17 -39.56
N VAL A 211 17.12 -3.13 -39.65
CA VAL A 211 16.54 -2.68 -40.92
C VAL A 211 17.63 -2.27 -41.91
N ALA A 212 18.69 -1.61 -41.42
CA ALA A 212 19.81 -1.17 -42.25
C ALA A 212 20.66 -2.32 -42.83
N THR A 213 20.82 -3.42 -42.09
CA THR A 213 21.78 -4.48 -42.45
C THR A 213 21.25 -5.55 -43.42
N ARG A 214 19.93 -5.57 -43.72
CA ARG A 214 19.22 -6.46 -44.70
C ARG A 214 19.48 -7.98 -44.61
N ARG A 215 20.37 -8.47 -43.76
CA ARG A 215 20.71 -9.89 -43.60
C ARG A 215 19.80 -10.52 -42.57
N ALA A 216 18.87 -11.35 -43.05
CA ALA A 216 17.82 -11.96 -42.25
C ALA A 216 18.34 -12.72 -41.01
N VAL A 217 19.45 -13.45 -41.12
CA VAL A 217 19.96 -14.31 -40.02
C VAL A 217 20.58 -13.49 -38.88
N VAL A 218 21.36 -12.44 -39.18
CA VAL A 218 21.98 -11.56 -38.17
C VAL A 218 20.93 -10.75 -37.41
N GLY A 219 19.82 -10.46 -38.08
CA GLY A 219 18.70 -9.77 -37.47
C GLY A 219 17.95 -10.53 -36.39
N TRP A 220 17.70 -11.82 -36.63
CA TRP A 220 16.98 -12.67 -35.69
C TRP A 220 17.77 -12.89 -34.40
N THR A 221 19.09 -13.09 -34.51
CA THR A 221 19.96 -13.24 -33.33
C THR A 221 20.03 -11.94 -32.52
N LEU A 222 20.11 -10.79 -33.18
CA LEU A 222 20.08 -9.48 -32.53
C LEU A 222 18.74 -9.22 -31.83
N ALA A 223 17.61 -9.50 -32.49
CA ALA A 223 16.28 -9.31 -31.91
C ALA A 223 16.03 -10.20 -30.68
N LEU A 224 16.44 -11.47 -30.73
CA LEU A 224 16.33 -12.39 -29.58
C LEU A 224 17.26 -11.98 -28.44
N ALA A 225 18.49 -11.55 -28.72
CA ALA A 225 19.42 -11.05 -27.71
C ALA A 225 18.87 -9.79 -27.01
N VAL A 226 18.22 -8.91 -27.76
CA VAL A 226 17.55 -7.71 -27.22
C VAL A 226 16.34 -8.08 -26.37
N LEU A 227 15.51 -9.03 -26.82
CA LEU A 227 14.36 -9.49 -26.03
C LEU A 227 14.82 -10.14 -24.72
N ALA A 228 15.88 -10.96 -24.77
CA ALA A 228 16.48 -11.57 -23.59
C ALA A 228 17.09 -10.55 -22.64
N LEU A 229 17.80 -9.54 -23.16
CA LEU A 229 18.35 -8.44 -22.36
C LEU A 229 17.23 -7.59 -21.73
N MET A 230 16.17 -7.29 -22.49
CA MET A 230 14.99 -6.61 -21.97
C MET A 230 14.31 -7.43 -20.87
N ALA A 231 14.16 -8.74 -21.05
CA ALA A 231 13.66 -9.61 -19.98
C ALA A 231 14.58 -9.59 -18.76
N ALA A 232 15.90 -9.68 -18.96
CA ALA A 232 16.90 -9.65 -17.88
C ALA A 232 16.96 -8.32 -17.11
N VAL A 233 16.56 -7.20 -17.73
CA VAL A 233 16.53 -5.88 -17.07
C VAL A 233 15.15 -5.56 -16.51
N VAL A 234 14.09 -5.72 -17.31
CA VAL A 234 12.71 -5.39 -16.94
C VAL A 234 12.15 -6.36 -15.92
N VAL A 235 12.43 -7.67 -16.02
CA VAL A 235 11.89 -8.64 -15.07
C VAL A 235 12.41 -8.37 -13.66
N PRO A 236 13.70 -8.14 -13.38
CA PRO A 236 14.14 -7.74 -12.04
C PRO A 236 13.62 -6.37 -11.60
N LEU A 237 13.44 -5.41 -12.52
CA LEU A 237 12.86 -4.10 -12.21
C LEU A 237 11.37 -4.18 -11.81
N VAL A 238 10.63 -5.13 -12.40
CA VAL A 238 9.20 -5.33 -12.15
C VAL A 238 8.95 -6.35 -11.02
N ALA A 239 9.72 -7.44 -10.99
CA ALA A 239 9.62 -8.52 -10.01
C ALA A 239 10.43 -8.25 -8.72
N GLY A 240 11.44 -7.38 -8.79
CA GLY A 240 12.44 -7.17 -7.73
C GLY A 240 12.40 -5.77 -7.12
N SER A 241 11.23 -5.28 -6.71
CA SER A 241 11.27 -4.43 -5.52
C SER A 241 11.47 -5.39 -4.34
N PRO A 242 12.67 -5.49 -3.73
CA PRO A 242 12.80 -6.23 -2.49
C PRO A 242 11.70 -5.71 -1.57
N ARG A 243 10.84 -6.62 -1.09
CA ARG A 243 9.81 -6.27 -0.10
C ARG A 243 10.58 -5.71 1.09
N ARG A 244 10.68 -4.39 1.16
CA ARG A 244 11.35 -3.71 2.27
C ARG A 244 10.76 -4.27 3.55
N ALA A 245 11.62 -4.54 4.53
CA ALA A 245 11.16 -5.03 5.83
C ALA A 245 10.02 -4.13 6.33
N LEU A 246 9.00 -4.72 6.96
CA LEU A 246 7.82 -3.99 7.42
C LEU A 246 8.21 -2.77 8.28
N THR A 247 9.22 -2.94 9.14
CA THR A 247 9.83 -1.88 9.96
C THR A 247 10.31 -0.69 9.13
N GLU A 248 10.99 -0.91 8.01
CA GLU A 248 11.46 0.18 7.13
C GLU A 248 10.27 0.90 6.47
N ARG A 249 9.27 0.14 6.03
CA ARG A 249 8.05 0.68 5.41
C ARG A 249 7.26 1.55 6.39
N MET A 250 7.08 1.08 7.63
CA MET A 250 6.37 1.81 8.69
C MET A 250 7.16 3.03 9.16
N THR A 251 8.47 2.89 9.35
CA THR A 251 9.39 4.01 9.64
C THR A 251 9.24 5.11 8.61
N ARG A 252 9.30 4.74 7.33
CA ARG A 252 9.15 5.69 6.23
C ARG A 252 7.77 6.34 6.23
N LEU A 253 6.70 5.55 6.45
CA LEU A 253 5.33 6.07 6.51
C LEU A 253 5.18 7.15 7.57
N VAL A 254 5.65 6.88 8.80
CA VAL A 254 5.60 7.85 9.91
C VAL A 254 6.42 9.10 9.60
N GLN A 255 7.56 8.94 8.91
CA GLN A 255 8.40 10.07 8.50
C GLN A 255 7.77 10.96 7.42
N GLU A 256 6.87 10.45 6.56
CA GLU A 256 6.17 11.28 5.56
C GLU A 256 5.25 12.33 6.22
N PHE A 257 4.72 12.01 7.41
CA PHE A 257 3.97 12.95 8.25
C PHE A 257 4.94 13.78 9.09
N ASP A 258 5.59 14.78 8.52
CA ASP A 258 6.63 15.58 9.17
C ASP A 258 6.12 16.83 9.94
N GLY A 259 4.80 17.05 9.97
CA GLY A 259 4.19 18.22 10.63
C GLY A 259 3.63 19.27 9.67
N ARG A 260 3.86 19.11 8.35
CA ARG A 260 3.26 19.96 7.30
C ARG A 260 1.74 19.96 7.36
N ASP A 261 1.12 21.07 6.95
CA ASP A 261 -0.35 21.21 6.91
C ASP A 261 -1.02 20.18 6.00
N VAL A 262 -0.36 19.84 4.89
CA VAL A 262 -0.86 18.91 3.87
C VAL A 262 0.24 17.91 3.54
N VAL A 263 -0.08 16.62 3.65
CA VAL A 263 0.84 15.52 3.36
C VAL A 263 0.20 14.66 2.27
N THR A 264 0.97 14.37 1.21
CA THR A 264 0.51 13.50 0.13
C THR A 264 1.33 12.22 0.12
N ILE A 265 0.66 11.09 0.27
CA ILE A 265 1.30 9.77 0.38
C ILE A 265 0.94 8.94 -0.84
N VAL A 266 1.97 8.43 -1.51
CA VAL A 266 1.80 7.47 -2.60
C VAL A 266 1.87 6.06 -2.04
N LEU A 267 0.72 5.40 -1.88
CA LEU A 267 0.60 4.10 -1.20
C LEU A 267 1.56 3.04 -1.75
N ARG A 268 1.75 3.01 -3.08
CA ARG A 268 2.65 2.05 -3.75
C ARG A 268 4.11 2.18 -3.31
N HIS A 269 4.55 3.39 -2.93
CA HIS A 269 5.93 3.62 -2.49
C HIS A 269 6.18 3.18 -1.06
N VAL A 270 5.17 3.34 -0.21
CA VAL A 270 5.22 2.92 1.19
C VAL A 270 5.07 1.39 1.27
N GLY A 271 4.24 0.81 0.41
CA GLY A 271 4.00 -0.64 0.39
C GLY A 271 3.27 -1.12 1.63
N VAL A 272 2.42 -0.28 2.22
CA VAL A 272 1.62 -0.55 3.42
C VAL A 272 0.15 -0.46 3.05
N ASP A 273 -0.70 -1.22 3.77
CA ASP A 273 -2.14 -1.22 3.53
C ASP A 273 -2.75 0.16 3.78
N ARG A 274 -3.82 0.48 3.04
CA ARG A 274 -4.49 1.78 3.11
C ARG A 274 -5.04 2.06 4.51
N LEU A 275 -5.60 1.06 5.19
CA LEU A 275 -6.16 1.23 6.53
C LEU A 275 -5.08 1.54 7.56
N VAL A 276 -3.91 0.90 7.44
CA VAL A 276 -2.76 1.21 8.30
C VAL A 276 -2.30 2.65 8.08
N CYS A 277 -2.29 3.13 6.83
CA CYS A 277 -1.98 4.53 6.52
C CYS A 277 -2.96 5.52 7.17
N LEU A 278 -4.26 5.22 7.15
CA LEU A 278 -5.29 6.02 7.81
C LEU A 278 -5.09 6.06 9.34
N ASP A 279 -4.80 4.91 9.96
CA ASP A 279 -4.59 4.82 11.40
C ASP A 279 -3.32 5.57 11.84
N VAL A 280 -2.22 5.46 11.07
CA VAL A 280 -1.00 6.25 11.32
C VAL A 280 -1.26 7.74 11.16
N ALA A 281 -1.99 8.14 10.12
CA ALA A 281 -2.33 9.54 9.88
C ALA A 281 -3.10 10.13 11.06
N ALA A 282 -4.14 9.43 11.53
CA ALA A 282 -4.97 9.90 12.63
C ALA A 282 -4.22 9.94 13.96
N GLU A 283 -3.38 8.94 14.26
CA GLU A 283 -2.54 8.96 15.45
C GLU A 283 -1.54 10.14 15.45
N LEU A 284 -1.12 10.59 14.26
CA LEU A 284 -0.24 11.73 14.08
C LEU A 284 -0.99 13.08 13.91
N GLY A 285 -2.31 13.10 14.09
CA GLY A 285 -3.12 14.33 14.06
C GLY A 285 -3.52 14.79 12.66
N TYR A 286 -3.59 13.88 11.68
CA TYR A 286 -4.02 14.15 10.32
C TYR A 286 -5.38 13.51 10.02
N VAL A 287 -6.15 14.18 9.18
CA VAL A 287 -7.45 13.72 8.68
C VAL A 287 -7.33 13.43 7.18
N TYR A 288 -7.98 12.36 6.75
CA TYR A 288 -8.13 12.07 5.32
C TYR A 288 -8.93 13.20 4.65
N SER A 289 -8.39 13.79 3.60
CA SER A 289 -9.09 14.82 2.83
C SER A 289 -9.63 14.25 1.54
N THR A 290 -8.75 13.75 0.68
CA THR A 290 -9.14 13.29 -0.65
C THR A 290 -8.16 12.26 -1.17
N TYR A 291 -8.62 11.54 -2.18
CA TYR A 291 -7.83 10.59 -2.92
C TYR A 291 -7.76 11.03 -4.37
N HIS A 292 -6.54 11.19 -4.87
CA HIS A 292 -6.32 11.60 -6.25
C HIS A 292 -5.71 10.46 -7.06
N ASN A 293 -6.37 10.19 -8.20
CA ASN A 293 -5.82 9.43 -9.29
C ASN A 293 -5.40 10.37 -10.40
N SER A 294 -4.10 10.58 -10.53
CA SER A 294 -3.56 11.27 -11.70
C SER A 294 -3.47 10.28 -12.86
N LEU A 295 -4.43 10.36 -13.80
CA LEU A 295 -4.25 9.87 -15.18
C LEU A 295 -3.48 10.89 -16.03
N ARG A 296 -3.52 12.16 -15.65
CA ARG A 296 -2.99 13.29 -16.41
C ARG A 296 -1.85 13.91 -15.62
N THR A 297 -0.62 13.50 -15.97
CA THR A 297 0.49 14.37 -16.41
C THR A 297 1.80 13.64 -16.17
N THR A 298 2.51 13.38 -17.26
CA THR A 298 3.95 13.11 -17.33
C THR A 298 4.51 11.99 -16.43
N THR A 299 4.80 10.84 -17.06
CA THR A 299 5.76 9.78 -16.65
C THR A 299 5.39 8.81 -15.52
N ARG A 300 4.34 9.05 -14.72
CA ARG A 300 3.96 8.12 -13.64
C ARG A 300 2.62 7.43 -13.92
N TRP A 301 2.69 6.17 -14.32
CA TRP A 301 1.52 5.35 -14.62
C TRP A 301 0.85 4.90 -13.32
N TYR A 302 -0.46 5.20 -13.16
CA TYR A 302 -1.35 4.76 -12.07
C TYR A 302 -0.72 4.82 -10.67
N GLU A 303 -0.37 6.02 -10.23
CA GLU A 303 -0.06 6.27 -8.83
C GLU A 303 -1.32 6.79 -8.13
N GLY A 304 -1.74 6.07 -7.10
CA GLY A 304 -2.77 6.47 -6.17
C GLY A 304 -2.17 7.28 -5.03
N TRP A 305 -2.65 8.51 -4.83
CA TRP A 305 -2.15 9.43 -3.82
C TRP A 305 -3.27 9.69 -2.82
N ILE A 306 -2.98 9.50 -1.53
CA ILE A 306 -3.87 9.96 -0.46
C ILE A 306 -3.37 11.31 0.02
N VAL A 307 -4.29 12.27 0.09
CA VAL A 307 -4.01 13.58 0.67
C VAL A 307 -4.56 13.61 2.09
N PHE A 308 -3.69 13.96 3.02
CA PHE A 308 -3.99 14.15 4.42
C PHE A 308 -3.82 15.62 4.79
N VAL A 309 -4.72 16.14 5.62
CA VAL A 309 -4.68 17.51 6.12
C VAL A 309 -4.61 17.48 7.64
N ARG A 310 -3.76 18.32 8.23
CA ARG A 310 -3.60 18.40 9.67
C ARG A 310 -4.90 18.86 10.35
N HIS A 311 -5.30 18.18 11.43
CA HIS A 311 -6.59 18.38 12.09
C HIS A 311 -6.81 19.82 12.59
N ASP A 312 -5.76 20.47 13.12
CA ASP A 312 -5.81 21.83 13.66
C ASP A 312 -6.33 22.84 12.62
N ARG A 313 -5.93 22.65 11.36
CA ARG A 313 -6.32 23.49 10.22
C ARG A 313 -7.78 23.33 9.80
N VAL A 314 -8.32 22.12 9.91
CA VAL A 314 -9.73 21.84 9.58
C VAL A 314 -10.65 22.57 10.54
N ARG A 315 -10.27 22.68 11.82
CA ARG A 315 -11.02 23.44 12.83
C ARG A 315 -11.07 24.94 12.52
N GLU A 316 -9.95 25.52 12.13
CA GLU A 316 -9.87 26.95 11.76
C GLU A 316 -10.72 27.28 10.52
N ALA A 317 -10.71 26.39 9.53
CA ALA A 317 -11.53 26.57 8.32
C ALA A 317 -13.03 26.35 8.57
N GLY A 318 -13.40 25.50 9.54
CA GLY A 318 -14.79 25.19 9.89
C GLY A 318 -15.46 26.22 10.80
N SER A 319 -14.70 27.05 11.53
CA SER A 319 -15.24 28.11 12.41
C SER A 319 -15.54 29.43 11.67
N GLY A 320 -15.34 29.48 10.36
CA GLY A 320 -15.56 30.66 9.52
C GLY A 320 -16.78 30.59 8.59
N TRP A 321 -17.66 29.61 8.79
CA TRP A 321 -18.91 29.43 8.04
C TRP A 321 -20.13 29.57 8.94
#